data_AF-A0A7V2QB51-F1
#
_entry.id   AF-A0A7V2QB51-F1
#
_cell.length_a   1.000
_cell.length_b   1.000
_cell.length_c   1.000
_cell.angle_alpha   90.00
_cell.angle_beta   90.00
_cell.angle_gamma   90.00
#
_symmetry.space_group_name_H-M   'P 1'
#
loop_
_entity.id
_entity.type
_entity.pdbx_description
1 polymer ?
#
loop_
_entity_poly.entity_id
_entity_poly.type
_entity_poly.pdbx_seq_one_letter_code
_entity_poly.pdbx_strand_id
1 'polypeptide(L)' 'MCVFPDGSECEEWEFMSGRCGQEHSYCVQQGYTLEPGANGAICLFPDGSSCLEIEFFNGDCGPGEQ' A
#
# COMPACT_ATOMS: atom_id res chain seq x y z
N MET A 1 3.60 -0.31 -16.30
CA MET A 1 4.54 0.76 -15.89
C MET A 1 3.72 1.98 -15.55
N CYS A 2 3.75 2.39 -14.29
CA CYS A 2 3.05 3.55 -13.77
C CYS A 2 4.01 4.75 -13.78
N VAL A 3 3.51 5.92 -14.17
CA VAL A 3 4.26 7.19 -14.14
C VAL A 3 3.55 8.14 -13.18
N PHE A 4 4.25 8.58 -12.15
CA PHE A 4 3.72 9.46 -11.12
C PHE A 4 3.84 10.94 -11.51
N PRO A 5 3.09 11.85 -10.85
CA PRO A 5 3.15 13.29 -11.13
C PRO A 5 4.52 13.93 -10.92
N ASP A 6 5.38 13.35 -10.07
CA ASP A 6 6.76 13.79 -9.85
C ASP A 6 7.70 13.40 -11.00
N GLY A 7 7.21 12.61 -11.97
CA GLY A 7 7.98 12.09 -13.10
C GLY A 7 8.71 10.78 -12.78
N SER A 8 8.59 10.26 -11.55
CA SER A 8 9.07 8.93 -11.20
C SER A 8 8.25 7.83 -11.89
N GLU A 9 8.91 6.73 -12.22
CA GLU A 9 8.30 5.57 -12.85
C GLU A 9 8.53 4.31 -12.01
N CYS A 10 7.49 3.48 -11.89
CA CYS A 10 7.57 2.17 -11.27
C CYS A 10 6.98 1.10 -12.19
N GLU A 11 7.56 -0.09 -12.14
CA GLU A 11 6.92 -1.28 -12.69
C GLU A 11 5.61 -1.56 -11.91
N GLU A 12 4.59 -2.05 -12.60
CA GLU A 12 3.24 -2.16 -12.05
C GLU A 12 3.18 -3.15 -10.88
N TRP A 13 3.78 -4.33 -11.03
CA TRP A 13 3.83 -5.32 -9.97
C TRP A 13 4.70 -4.86 -8.79
N GLU A 14 5.83 -4.21 -9.05
CA GLU A 14 6.66 -3.62 -7.98
C GLU A 14 5.92 -2.53 -7.20
N PHE A 15 5.04 -1.75 -7.85
CA PHE A 15 4.15 -0.83 -7.15
C PHE A 15 3.10 -1.56 -6.32
N MET A 16 2.35 -2.50 -6.92
CA MET A 16 1.29 -3.25 -6.23
C MET A 16 1.81 -4.12 -5.08
N SER A 17 3.06 -4.57 -5.16
CA SER A 17 3.73 -5.33 -4.09
C SER A 17 4.41 -4.46 -3.04
N GLY A 18 4.36 -3.13 -3.16
CA GLY A 18 4.92 -2.18 -2.20
C GLY A 18 6.45 -2.03 -2.26
N ARG A 19 7.08 -2.55 -3.33
CA ARG A 19 8.53 -2.48 -3.54
C ARG A 19 8.98 -1.19 -4.21
N CYS A 20 8.05 -0.46 -4.82
CA CYS A 20 8.29 0.79 -5.53
C CYS A 20 7.14 1.77 -5.29
N GLY A 21 7.41 3.08 -5.32
CA GLY A 21 6.37 4.11 -5.24
C GLY A 21 5.59 4.16 -3.92
N GLN A 22 6.22 3.75 -2.82
CA GLN A 22 5.58 3.66 -1.49
C GLN A 22 4.91 4.96 -1.05
N GLU A 23 5.52 6.12 -1.34
CA GLU A 23 4.95 7.44 -1.04
C GLU A 23 3.64 7.74 -1.78
N HIS A 24 3.40 7.03 -2.89
CA HIS A 24 2.16 7.11 -3.67
C HIS A 24 1.18 5.97 -3.37
N SER A 25 1.51 5.02 -2.49
CA SER A 25 0.57 3.99 -2.03
C SER A 25 -0.61 4.62 -1.28
N TYR A 26 -1.77 3.99 -1.34
CA TYR A 26 -2.95 4.47 -0.62
C TYR A 26 -2.70 4.41 0.90
N CYS A 27 -2.09 3.34 1.39
CA CYS A 27 -1.76 3.17 2.80
C CYS A 27 -0.94 4.34 3.37
N VAL A 28 0.15 4.74 2.69
CA VAL A 28 1.00 5.85 3.13
C VAL A 28 0.29 7.19 3.03
N GLN A 29 -0.53 7.39 2.00
CA GLN A 29 -1.35 8.61 1.88
C GLN A 29 -2.36 8.75 3.02
N GLN A 30 -2.85 7.64 3.58
CA GLN A 30 -3.71 7.65 4.76
C GLN A 30 -2.93 7.82 6.09
N GLY A 31 -1.60 7.90 6.03
CA GLY A 31 -0.73 8.09 7.20
C GLY A 31 -0.30 6.82 7.91
N TYR A 32 -0.43 5.66 7.24
CA TYR A 32 -0.03 4.36 7.76
C TYR A 32 1.29 3.87 7.16
N THR A 33 1.84 2.78 7.70
CA THR A 33 3.11 2.22 7.23
C THR A 33 2.83 1.12 6.20
N LEU A 34 3.44 1.23 5.01
CA LEU A 34 3.36 0.19 3.99
C LEU A 34 4.59 -0.72 4.05
N GLU A 35 4.37 -2.03 4.04
CA GLU A 35 5.41 -3.05 3.90
C GLU A 35 5.23 -3.83 2.58
N PRO A 36 6.33 -4.18 1.90
CA PRO A 36 6.24 -4.97 0.68
C PRO A 36 5.84 -6.42 0.98
N GLY A 37 4.99 -7.01 0.13
CA GLY A 37 4.47 -8.37 0.32
C GLY A 37 4.46 -9.21 -0.95
N ALA A 38 4.51 -10.53 -0.79
CA ALA A 38 4.58 -11.47 -1.91
C ALA A 38 3.29 -11.53 -2.74
N ASN A 39 2.15 -11.22 -2.13
CA ASN A 39 0.83 -11.26 -2.76
C ASN A 39 0.22 -9.87 -2.95
N GLY A 40 1.01 -8.81 -2.71
CA GLY A 40 0.54 -7.42 -2.63
C GLY A 40 1.13 -6.72 -1.42
N ALA A 41 1.13 -5.39 -1.45
CA ALA A 41 1.61 -4.57 -0.35
C ALA A 41 0.71 -4.73 0.89
N ILE A 42 1.31 -4.61 2.08
CA ILE A 42 0.64 -4.76 3.37
C ILE A 42 0.64 -3.41 4.08
N CYS A 43 -0.54 -2.95 4.50
CA CYS A 43 -0.70 -1.76 5.32
C CYS A 43 -0.68 -2.14 6.81
N LEU A 44 0.23 -1.54 7.57
CA LEU A 44 0.35 -1.69 9.02
C LEU A 44 -0.30 -0.52 9.73
N PHE A 45 -1.25 -0.83 10.60
CA PHE A 45 -1.99 0.16 11.38
C PHE A 45 -1.36 0.36 12.77
N PRO A 46 -1.55 1.55 13.39
CA PRO A 46 -1.01 1.84 14.73
C PRO A 46 -1.64 0.98 15.84
N ASP A 47 -2.79 0.37 15.59
CA ASP A 47 -3.46 -0.56 16.50
C ASP A 47 -2.78 -1.96 16.53
N GLY A 48 -1.86 -2.23 15.60
CA GLY A 48 -1.19 -3.52 15.46
C GLY A 48 -1.85 -4.46 14.46
N SER A 49 -3.06 -4.15 13.97
CA SER A 49 -3.67 -4.83 12.82
C SER A 49 -2.91 -4.55 11.52
N SER A 50 -3.07 -5.44 10.54
CA SER A 50 -2.48 -5.30 9.21
C SER A 50 -3.38 -5.89 8.14
N CYS A 51 -3.46 -5.25 6.98
CA CYS A 51 -4.25 -5.74 5.84
C CYS A 51 -3.55 -5.53 4.51
N LEU A 52 -4.00 -6.25 3.47
CA LEU A 52 -3.52 -5.96 2.13
C LEU A 52 -3.95 -4.54 1.73
N GLU A 53 -3.05 -3.80 1.09
CA GLU A 53 -3.32 -2.44 0.63
C GLU A 53 -4.56 -2.40 -0.26
N ILE A 54 -4.71 -3.39 -1.15
CA ILE A 54 -5.85 -3.47 -2.06
C ILE A 54 -7.18 -3.67 -1.32
N GLU A 55 -7.19 -4.42 -0.22
CA GLU A 55 -8.39 -4.61 0.60
C GLU A 55 -8.73 -3.33 1.37
N PHE A 56 -7.70 -2.66 1.90
CA PHE A 56 -7.87 -1.36 2.55
C PHE A 56 -8.36 -0.28 1.58
N PHE A 57 -7.84 -0.24 0.36
CA PHE A 57 -8.28 0.67 -0.70
C PHE A 57 -9.74 0.41 -1.11
N ASN A 58 -10.14 -0.86 -1.19
CA ASN A 58 -11.52 -1.24 -1.52
C ASN A 58 -12.50 -1.04 -0.35
N GLY A 59 -11.99 -0.81 0.87
CA GLY A 59 -12.79 -0.73 2.10
C GLY A 59 -13.30 -2.08 2.60
N ASP A 60 -12.67 -3.18 2.16
CA ASP A 60 -12.97 -4.55 2.62
C ASP A 60 -12.26 -4.88 3.95
N CYS A 61 -11.18 -4.15 4.25
CA CYS A 61 -10.54 -4.13 5.56
C CYS A 61 -10.27 -2.70 6.03
N GLY A 62 -10.21 -2.46 7.35
CA GLY A 62 -9.69 -1.24 7.95
C GLY A 62 -9.00 -1.44 9.31
N PRO A 63 -8.41 -0.37 9.86
CA PRO A 63 -7.85 -0.38 11.21
C PRO A 63 -8.93 -0.69 12.26
N GLY A 64 -8.65 -1.61 13.18
CA GLY A 64 -9.59 -2.07 14.21
C GLY A 64 -10.50 -3.22 13.77
N GLU A 65 -10.38 -3.68 12.53
CA GLU A 65 -10.99 -4.93 12.05
C GLU A 65 -9.90 -6.02 12.05
N GLN A 66 -10.23 -7.19 12.61
CA GLN A 66 -9.33 -8.32 12.83
C GLN A 66 -9.85 -9.57 12.12
#